data_AF-A0A0P7ZC22-F1
#
_entry.id   AF-A0A0P7ZC22-F1
#
_cell.length_a   1.000
_cell.length_b   1.000
_cell.length_c   1.000
_cell.angle_alpha   90.00
_cell.angle_beta   90.00
_cell.angle_gamma   90.00
#
_symmetry.space_group_name_H-M   'P 1'
#
loop_
_entity.id
_entity.type
_entity.pdbx_description
1 polymer ?
#
loop_
_entity_poly.entity_id
_entity_poly.type
_entity_poly.pdbx_seq_one_letter_code
_entity_poly.pdbx_strand_id
1 'polypeptide(L)'
;MVSAQGAVETVSLPVAGESLPYANLYIWREKRKDAPIHAIAVSVFENGSKMLEVAPIHCAGYRKRQLERYIQKDVMSYLNARFGITFFADEIRLEPMECPIKGCPWHDRLESVSVHDG
;
A
#
# COMPACT_ATOMS: atom_id res chain seq x y z
N MET A 1 49.35 -27.85 -5.24
CA MET A 1 48.08 -27.38 -5.82
C MET A 1 47.70 -26.11 -5.09
N VAL A 2 47.82 -24.95 -5.74
CA VAL A 2 47.46 -23.66 -5.14
C VAL A 2 45.99 -23.42 -5.48
N SER A 3 45.11 -23.56 -4.50
CA SER A 3 43.70 -23.18 -4.65
C SER A 3 43.62 -21.67 -4.80
N ALA A 4 43.24 -21.21 -6.00
CA ALA A 4 42.90 -19.83 -6.26
C ALA A 4 41.65 -19.48 -5.44
N GLN A 5 41.85 -18.81 -4.31
CA GLN A 5 40.76 -18.22 -3.55
C GLN A 5 40.32 -16.98 -4.32
N GLY A 6 39.20 -17.09 -5.03
CA GLY A 6 38.56 -15.96 -5.70
C GLY A 6 38.18 -14.92 -4.65
N ALA A 7 38.99 -13.87 -4.52
CA ALA A 7 38.69 -12.76 -3.63
C ALA A 7 37.49 -12.00 -4.18
N VAL A 8 36.45 -11.83 -3.35
CA VAL A 8 35.26 -11.04 -3.69
C VAL A 8 35.58 -9.56 -3.47
N GLU A 9 35.40 -8.74 -4.49
CA GLU A 9 35.51 -7.29 -4.39
C GLU A 9 34.23 -6.72 -3.76
N THR A 10 34.40 -5.90 -2.72
CA THR A 10 33.30 -5.19 -2.06
C THR A 10 33.38 -3.71 -2.41
N VAL A 11 32.31 -3.17 -2.98
CA VAL A 11 32.17 -1.75 -3.29
C VAL A 11 30.96 -1.16 -2.57
N SER A 12 31.09 0.08 -2.09
CA SER A 12 29.96 0.87 -1.59
C SER A 12 29.54 1.84 -2.68
N LEU A 13 28.29 1.71 -3.16
CA LEU A 13 27.72 2.61 -4.15
C LEU A 13 26.87 3.67 -3.44
N PRO A 14 27.03 4.96 -3.77
CA PRO A 14 26.20 6.00 -3.18
C PRO A 14 24.75 5.82 -3.63
N VAL A 15 23.82 5.82 -2.67
CA VAL A 15 22.40 6.05 -2.94
C VAL A 15 22.25 7.55 -3.21
N ALA A 16 21.54 7.93 -4.28
CA ALA A 16 21.39 9.32 -4.71
C ALA A 16 21.02 10.24 -3.52
N GLY A 17 21.72 11.38 -3.40
CA GLY A 17 21.74 12.24 -2.22
C GLY A 17 20.46 13.03 -1.91
N GLU A 18 19.39 12.81 -2.67
CA GLU A 18 18.07 13.39 -2.42
C GLU A 18 17.05 12.25 -2.39
N SER A 19 16.31 12.10 -1.29
CA SER A 19 15.23 11.13 -1.19
C SER A 19 14.10 11.59 -2.11
N LEU A 20 14.03 11.01 -3.31
CA LEU A 20 12.92 11.26 -4.23
C LEU A 20 11.58 10.91 -3.56
N PRO A 21 10.50 11.66 -3.84
CA PRO A 21 9.16 11.29 -3.42
C PRO A 21 8.81 9.87 -3.86
N TYR A 22 8.20 9.11 -2.98
CA TYR A 22 7.67 7.79 -3.30
C TYR A 22 6.27 7.62 -2.73
N ALA A 23 5.48 6.73 -3.33
CA ALA A 23 4.12 6.46 -2.90
C ALA A 23 3.94 5.00 -2.50
N ASN A 24 3.15 4.76 -1.45
CA ASN A 24 2.75 3.43 -1.01
C ASN A 24 1.23 3.27 -1.18
N LEU A 25 0.83 2.12 -1.73
CA LEU A 25 -0.57 1.72 -1.85
C LEU A 25 -0.95 0.83 -0.67
N TYR A 26 -1.94 1.23 0.10
CA TYR A 26 -2.48 0.46 1.22
C TYR A 26 -3.74 -0.26 0.74
N ILE A 27 -3.81 -1.57 0.98
CA ILE A 27 -4.89 -2.45 0.53
C ILE A 27 -5.44 -3.21 1.73
N TRP A 28 -6.65 -2.88 2.17
CA TRP A 28 -7.35 -3.64 3.20
C TRP A 28 -8.01 -4.85 2.54
N ARG A 29 -7.55 -6.06 2.89
CA ARG A 29 -8.01 -7.31 2.28
C ARG A 29 -7.67 -8.49 3.20
N GLU A 30 -8.62 -9.39 3.41
CA GLU A 30 -8.35 -10.65 4.11
C GLU A 30 -7.19 -11.41 3.44
N LYS A 31 -6.45 -12.21 4.22
CA LYS A 31 -5.27 -12.95 3.75
C LYS A 31 -5.55 -13.97 2.62
N ARG A 32 -6.81 -14.42 2.48
CA ARG A 32 -7.15 -15.43 1.46
C ARG A 32 -7.01 -14.87 0.04
N LYS A 33 -6.42 -15.66 -0.85
CA LYS A 33 -5.98 -15.26 -2.21
C LYS A 33 -7.05 -14.59 -3.07
N ASP A 34 -8.32 -14.94 -2.87
CA ASP A 34 -9.45 -14.46 -3.68
C ASP A 34 -10.42 -13.58 -2.88
N ALA A 35 -10.04 -13.11 -1.69
CA ALA A 35 -10.88 -12.16 -0.95
C ALA A 35 -11.08 -10.88 -1.78
N PRO A 36 -12.28 -10.28 -1.76
CA PRO A 36 -12.47 -8.96 -2.33
C PRO A 36 -11.61 -7.93 -1.59
N ILE A 37 -11.14 -6.92 -2.31
CA ILE A 37 -10.52 -5.75 -1.67
C ILE A 37 -11.62 -5.00 -0.92
N HIS A 38 -11.38 -4.74 0.36
CA HIS A 38 -12.32 -4.01 1.21
C HIS A 38 -12.16 -2.50 1.04
N ALA A 39 -10.93 -1.99 1.11
CA ALA A 39 -10.62 -0.57 0.96
C ALA A 39 -9.22 -0.38 0.38
N ILE A 40 -8.95 0.81 -0.16
CA ILE A 40 -7.61 1.25 -0.56
C ILE A 40 -7.33 2.69 -0.11
N ALA A 41 -6.06 3.02 0.08
CA ALA A 41 -5.55 4.36 0.32
C ALA A 41 -4.15 4.50 -0.28
N VAL A 42 -3.68 5.73 -0.45
CA VAL A 42 -2.30 5.98 -0.90
C VAL A 42 -1.67 7.04 -0.02
N SER A 43 -0.40 6.88 0.32
CA SER A 43 0.40 7.94 0.94
C SER A 43 1.65 8.22 0.12
N VAL A 44 2.05 9.49 0.08
CA VAL A 44 3.32 9.94 -0.52
C VAL A 44 4.25 10.38 0.59
N PHE A 45 5.51 9.95 0.52
CA PHE A 45 6.56 10.29 1.46
C PHE A 45 7.75 10.92 0.73
N GLU A 46 8.41 11.86 1.39
CA GLU A 46 9.64 12.48 0.93
C GLU A 46 10.47 12.83 2.18
N ASN A 47 11.78 12.54 2.16
CA ASN A 47 12.68 12.81 3.30
C ASN A 47 12.15 12.28 4.65
N GLY A 48 11.53 11.10 4.65
CA GLY A 48 10.97 10.46 5.85
C GLY A 48 9.68 11.09 6.39
N SER A 49 9.10 12.10 5.72
CA SER A 49 7.87 12.77 6.11
C SER A 49 6.72 12.44 5.16
N LYS A 50 5.50 12.27 5.69
CA LYS A 50 4.28 12.07 4.89
C LYS A 50 3.84 13.40 4.28
N MET A 51 3.86 13.49 2.95
CA MET A 51 3.57 14.71 2.19
C MET A 51 2.12 14.78 1.70
N LEU A 52 1.52 13.62 1.40
CA LEU A 52 0.15 13.51 0.90
C LEU A 52 -0.46 12.21 1.39
N GLU A 53 -1.76 12.24 1.65
CA GLU A 53 -2.61 11.06 1.77
C GLU A 53 -3.81 11.20 0.82
N VAL A 54 -3.98 10.23 -0.08
CA VAL A 54 -5.25 9.99 -0.75
C VAL A 54 -6.09 9.18 0.22
N ALA A 55 -7.14 9.83 0.75
CA ALA A 55 -7.96 9.28 1.81
C ALA A 55 -8.51 7.89 1.47
N PRO A 56 -8.64 6.99 2.47
CA PRO A 56 -9.12 5.64 2.27
C PRO A 56 -10.54 5.63 1.71
N ILE A 57 -10.79 4.78 0.73
CA ILE A 57 -12.12 4.54 0.15
C ILE A 57 -12.54 3.09 0.31
N HIS A 58 -13.81 2.85 0.64
CA HIS A 58 -14.39 1.52 0.55
C HIS A 58 -14.51 1.11 -0.92
N CYS A 59 -14.10 -0.13 -1.21
CA CYS A 59 -14.15 -0.73 -2.54
C CYS A 59 -15.42 -1.58 -2.75
N ALA A 60 -16.31 -1.64 -1.76
CA ALA A 60 -17.58 -2.36 -1.88
C ALA A 60 -18.38 -1.86 -3.10
N GLY A 61 -18.80 -2.77 -3.97
CA GLY A 61 -19.53 -2.45 -5.20
C GLY A 61 -18.67 -2.17 -6.44
N TYR A 62 -17.34 -2.00 -6.29
CA TYR A 62 -16.45 -1.85 -7.43
C TYR A 62 -16.04 -3.21 -8.00
N ARG A 63 -16.13 -3.35 -9.33
CA ARG A 63 -15.50 -4.47 -10.04
C ARG A 63 -13.99 -4.28 -10.10
N LYS A 64 -13.23 -5.37 -10.14
CA LYS A 64 -11.75 -5.36 -10.26
C LYS A 64 -11.25 -4.37 -11.32
N ARG A 65 -11.78 -4.44 -12.54
CA ARG A 65 -11.42 -3.53 -13.64
C ARG A 65 -11.71 -2.04 -13.35
N GLN A 66 -12.77 -1.73 -12.59
CA GLN A 66 -13.07 -0.35 -12.22
C GLN A 66 -12.04 0.17 -11.22
N LEU A 67 -11.66 -0.67 -10.24
CA LEU A 67 -10.66 -0.32 -9.25
C LEU A 67 -9.26 -0.17 -9.87
N GLU A 68 -8.87 -1.09 -10.75
CA GLU A 68 -7.62 -1.00 -11.52
C GLU A 68 -7.58 0.29 -12.35
N ARG A 69 -8.69 0.64 -13.00
CA ARG A 69 -8.79 1.90 -13.75
C ARG A 69 -8.65 3.11 -12.83
N TYR A 70 -9.32 3.14 -11.68
CA TYR A 70 -9.20 4.23 -10.72
C TYR A 70 -7.75 4.41 -10.25
N ILE A 71 -7.09 3.33 -9.87
CA ILE A 71 -5.69 3.36 -9.44
C ILE A 71 -4.80 3.90 -10.58
N GLN A 72 -4.91 3.34 -11.78
CA GLN A 72 -3.99 3.65 -12.88
C GLN A 72 -4.28 4.98 -13.58
N LYS A 73 -5.55 5.36 -13.74
CA LYS A 73 -5.95 6.54 -14.50
C LYS A 73 -6.17 7.76 -13.63
N ASP A 74 -6.62 7.59 -12.39
CA ASP A 74 -6.95 8.74 -11.55
C ASP A 74 -5.81 8.96 -10.55
N VAL A 75 -5.50 7.96 -9.74
CA VAL A 75 -4.48 8.08 -8.67
C VAL A 75 -3.08 8.23 -9.27
N MET A 76 -2.62 7.29 -10.10
CA MET A 76 -1.27 7.34 -10.66
C MET A 76 -1.05 8.55 -11.56
N SER A 77 -2.07 9.00 -12.29
CA SER A 77 -1.95 10.22 -13.12
C SER A 77 -1.81 11.47 -12.24
N TYR A 78 -2.54 11.55 -11.13
CA TYR A 78 -2.37 12.61 -10.14
C TYR A 78 -0.98 12.61 -9.50
N LEU A 79 -0.49 11.44 -9.07
CA LEU A 79 0.82 11.30 -8.44
C LEU A 79 1.95 11.62 -9.41
N ASN A 80 1.84 11.19 -10.67
CA ASN A 80 2.81 11.52 -11.70
C ASN A 80 2.86 13.02 -11.98
N ALA A 81 1.70 13.65 -12.18
CA ALA A 81 1.62 15.08 -12.47
C ALA A 81 2.16 15.95 -11.32
N ARG A 82 1.94 15.53 -10.06
CA ARG A 82 2.32 16.33 -8.88
C ARG A 82 3.72 16.04 -8.34
N PHE A 83 4.17 14.78 -8.39
CA PHE A 83 5.39 14.32 -7.74
C PHE A 83 6.36 13.57 -8.68
N GLY A 84 6.01 13.37 -9.95
CA GLY A 84 6.81 12.57 -10.89
C GLY A 84 6.76 11.05 -10.63
N ILE A 85 5.95 10.60 -9.67
CA ILE A 85 5.86 9.19 -9.27
C ILE A 85 5.15 8.38 -10.36
N THR A 86 5.79 7.31 -10.84
CA THR A 86 5.27 6.45 -11.93
C THR A 86 4.91 5.04 -11.49
N PHE A 87 5.26 4.65 -10.26
CA PHE A 87 4.91 3.38 -9.64
C PHE A 87 4.83 3.52 -8.12
N PHE A 88 4.15 2.59 -7.45
CA PHE A 88 4.19 2.50 -5.99
C PHE A 88 5.46 1.80 -5.55
N ALA A 89 6.14 2.34 -4.52
CA ALA A 89 7.29 1.68 -3.92
C ALA A 89 6.87 0.40 -3.20
N ASP A 90 5.76 0.46 -2.44
CA ASP A 90 5.18 -0.69 -1.76
C ASP A 90 3.67 -0.83 -2.00
N GLU A 91 3.22 -2.08 -2.06
CA GLU A 91 1.82 -2.47 -1.86
C GLU A 91 1.67 -3.14 -0.50
N ILE A 92 1.04 -2.45 0.44
CA ILE A 92 0.93 -2.85 1.83
C ILE A 92 -0.46 -3.45 2.07
N ARG A 93 -0.50 -4.74 2.41
CA ARG A 93 -1.75 -5.44 2.73
C ARG A 93 -2.08 -5.37 4.22
N LEU A 94 -3.23 -4.80 4.55
CA LEU A 94 -3.80 -4.70 5.89
C LEU A 94 -5.04 -5.60 6.04
N GLU A 95 -5.40 -5.99 7.26
CA GLU A 95 -6.64 -6.72 7.53
C GLU A 95 -7.85 -5.78 7.47
N PRO A 96 -9.04 -6.23 7.02
CA PRO A 96 -10.24 -5.38 6.95
C PRO A 96 -10.65 -4.73 8.29
N MET A 97 -10.33 -5.35 9.43
CA MET A 97 -10.59 -4.81 10.76
C MET A 97 -9.73 -3.58 11.11
N GLU A 98 -8.64 -3.37 10.37
CA GLU A 98 -7.75 -2.21 10.51
C GLU A 98 -8.22 -1.03 9.64
N CYS A 99 -9.43 -1.10 9.07
CA CYS A 99 -9.93 -0.07 8.16
C CYS A 99 -10.15 1.25 8.91
N PRO A 100 -9.51 2.36 8.53
CA PRO A 100 -9.66 3.62 9.27
C PRO A 100 -10.98 4.36 8.99
N ILE A 101 -11.82 3.85 8.06
CA ILE A 101 -13.04 4.56 7.64
C ILE A 101 -14.09 4.49 8.77
N LYS A 102 -14.54 5.65 9.24
CA LYS A 102 -15.58 5.75 10.28
C LYS A 102 -16.88 5.10 9.81
N GLY A 103 -17.49 4.27 10.66
CA GLY A 103 -18.70 3.50 10.31
C GLY A 103 -18.42 2.32 9.38
N CYS A 104 -17.19 1.82 9.34
CA CYS A 104 -16.87 0.62 8.57
C CYS A 104 -17.60 -0.62 9.12
N PRO A 105 -18.30 -1.41 8.28
CA PRO A 105 -19.00 -2.62 8.71
C PRO A 105 -18.13 -3.71 9.35
N TRP A 106 -16.81 -3.63 9.19
CA TRP A 106 -15.87 -4.57 9.82
C TRP A 106 -15.64 -4.28 11.30
N HIS A 107 -15.88 -3.05 11.76
CA HIS A 107 -15.75 -2.70 13.18
C HIS A 107 -16.93 -3.27 13.98
N ASP A 108 -18.14 -3.18 13.45
CA ASP A 108 -19.36 -3.66 14.11
C ASP A 108 -19.38 -5.19 14.27
N ARG A 109 -18.67 -5.92 13.40
CA ARG A 109 -18.56 -7.39 13.47
C ARG A 109 -17.88 -7.87 14.75
N LEU A 110 -16.94 -7.10 15.31
CA LEU A 110 -16.26 -7.46 16.56
C LEU A 110 -17.20 -7.38 17.76
N GLU A 111 -18.12 -6.41 17.78
CA GLU A 111 -19.08 -6.22 18.87
C GLU A 111 -20.10 -7.36 18.95
N SER A 112 -20.44 -7.98 17.81
CA SER A 112 -21.40 -9.09 17.74
C SER A 112 -20.88 -10.45 18.24
N VAL A 113 -19.55 -10.64 18.31
CA VAL A 113 -18.94 -11.91 18.74
C VAL A 113 -18.92 -12.02 20.27
N SER A 114 -18.91 -10.91 20.98
CA SER A 114 -18.93 -10.85 22.46
C SER A 114 -20.31 -11.10 23.11
N VAL A 115 -21.37 -11.35 22.33
CA VAL A 115 -22.75 -11.48 22.85
C VAL A 115 -23.29 -12.92 22.81
N HIS A 116 -22.51 -13.90 22.31
CA HIS A 116 -22.93 -15.31 22.19
C HIS A 116 -22.15 -16.26 23.13
N ASP A 117 -21.82 -15.81 24.33
CA ASP A 117 -21.31 -16.67 25.42
C ASP A 117 -21.96 -16.24 26.76
N GLY A 118 -23.28 -16.39 26.83
CA GLY A 118 -24.11 -16.16 28.01
C GLY A 118 -25.25 -17.17 28.08
#